data_AF-A0A2N3V959-F1
#
_entry.id   AF-A0A2N3V959-F1
#
_cell.length_a   1.000
_cell.length_b   1.000
_cell.length_c   1.000
_cell.angle_alpha   90.00
_cell.angle_beta   90.00
_cell.angle_gamma   90.00
#
_symmetry.space_group_name_H-M   'P 1'
#
loop_
_entity.id
_entity.type
_entity.pdbx_description
1 polymer ?
#
loop_
_entity_poly.entity_id
_entity_poly.type
_entity_poly.pdbx_seq_one_letter_code
_entity_poly.pdbx_strand_id
1 'polypeptide(L)'
;MTIDYITCADANAWESWLAAHHDTAGEVWVRIAKKNAPQPSVTITETLDGALCYGWIDSHRRGLDAHHYLQRYSPRRARSLWSQVNVAKAQALIAAGRMRPAGYAAIEAAVADGRWAGAYEPQRTAEPPASPRRSAP
;
A
#
# COMPACT_ATOMS: atom_id res chain seq x y z
N MET A 1 4.50 1.27 24.45
CA MET A 1 4.49 0.22 23.43
C MET A 1 5.41 0.62 22.29
N THR A 2 6.53 -0.07 22.18
CA THR A 2 7.43 0.00 21.01
C THR A 2 6.79 -0.78 19.87
N ILE A 3 6.80 -0.24 18.66
CA ILE A 3 6.40 -0.97 17.46
C ILE A 3 7.65 -1.64 16.91
N ASP A 4 7.58 -2.94 16.66
CA ASP A 4 8.62 -3.66 15.91
C ASP A 4 8.52 -3.30 14.43
N TYR A 5 9.66 -2.98 13.82
CA TYR A 5 9.74 -2.59 12.41
C TYR A 5 11.02 -3.10 11.76
N ILE A 6 10.98 -3.25 10.43
CA ILE A 6 12.16 -3.54 9.61
C ILE A 6 12.64 -2.27 8.90
N THR A 7 13.91 -2.28 8.50
CA THR A 7 14.47 -1.28 7.57
C THR A 7 14.94 -1.98 6.32
N CYS A 8 14.49 -1.51 5.17
CA CYS A 8 14.96 -1.95 3.86
C CYS A 8 15.73 -0.80 3.19
N ALA A 9 16.92 -1.09 2.68
CA ALA A 9 17.73 -0.09 2.00
C ALA A 9 17.10 0.34 0.66
N ASP A 10 16.47 -0.60 -0.04
CA ASP A 10 15.89 -0.41 -1.38
C ASP A 10 14.71 -1.37 -1.63
N ALA A 11 14.18 -1.31 -2.86
CA ALA A 11 13.09 -2.17 -3.32
C ALA A 11 13.45 -3.67 -3.30
N ASN A 12 14.71 -4.04 -3.61
CA ASN A 12 15.14 -5.43 -3.67
C ASN A 12 15.16 -6.07 -2.28
N ALA A 13 15.66 -5.33 -1.28
CA ALA A 13 15.63 -5.76 0.11
C ALA A 13 14.19 -5.96 0.61
N TRP A 14 13.27 -5.09 0.20
CA TRP A 14 11.85 -5.23 0.52
C TRP A 14 11.21 -6.45 -0.16
N GLU A 15 11.43 -6.63 -1.46
CA GLU A 15 10.91 -7.80 -2.19
C GLU A 15 11.49 -9.12 -1.66
N SER A 16 12.75 -9.12 -1.26
CA SER A 16 13.38 -10.30 -0.63
C SER A 16 12.70 -10.66 0.68
N TRP A 17 12.35 -9.65 1.50
CA TRP A 17 11.59 -9.88 2.72
C TRP A 17 10.20 -10.44 2.42
N LEU A 18 9.47 -9.86 1.46
CA LEU A 18 8.15 -10.37 1.05
C LEU A 18 8.25 -11.80 0.51
N ALA A 19 9.22 -12.10 -0.34
CA ALA A 19 9.42 -13.44 -0.88
C ALA A 19 9.52 -14.50 0.23
N ALA A 20 10.19 -14.18 1.33
CA ALA A 20 10.38 -15.09 2.45
C ALA A 20 9.22 -15.12 3.48
N HIS A 21 8.38 -14.08 3.55
CA HIS A 21 7.42 -13.91 4.66
C HIS A 21 5.97 -13.62 4.26
N HIS A 22 5.66 -13.41 2.98
CA HIS A 22 4.33 -12.93 2.54
C HIS A 22 3.17 -13.88 2.89
N ASP A 23 3.46 -15.16 3.09
CA ASP A 23 2.50 -16.23 3.38
C ASP A 23 2.39 -16.57 4.88
N THR A 24 3.38 -16.17 5.68
CA THR A 24 3.50 -16.52 7.10
C THR A 24 3.35 -15.32 8.03
N ALA A 25 3.74 -14.11 7.60
CA ALA A 25 3.63 -12.90 8.41
C ALA A 25 2.22 -12.27 8.30
N GLY A 26 1.62 -11.95 9.45
CA GLY A 26 0.31 -11.28 9.51
C GLY A 26 0.36 -9.78 9.23
N GLU A 27 1.50 -9.14 9.51
CA GLU A 27 1.78 -7.75 9.18
C GLU A 27 3.28 -7.44 9.34
N VAL A 28 3.69 -6.27 8.84
CA VAL A 28 5.01 -5.70 9.08
C VAL A 28 4.94 -4.18 9.08
N TRP A 29 5.74 -3.55 9.93
CA TRP A 29 6.01 -2.12 9.84
C TRP A 29 7.35 -1.89 9.16
N VAL A 30 7.38 -1.03 8.15
CA VAL A 30 8.59 -0.68 7.42
C VAL A 30 8.97 0.75 7.78
N ARG A 31 10.22 0.96 8.20
CA ARG A 31 10.79 2.30 8.41
C ARG A 31 11.15 2.92 7.07
N ILE A 32 10.59 4.09 6.81
CA ILE A 32 10.78 4.85 5.57
C ILE A 32 11.38 6.21 5.90
N ALA A 33 12.46 6.56 5.21
CA ALA A 33 13.11 7.85 5.23
C ALA A 33 12.20 8.93 4.63
N LYS A 34 12.10 10.06 5.33
CA LYS A 34 11.49 11.29 4.81
C LYS A 34 12.42 11.92 3.77
N LYS A 35 11.87 12.83 2.95
CA LYS A 35 12.62 13.53 1.90
C LYS A 35 13.87 14.27 2.40
N ASN A 36 13.89 14.71 3.65
CA ASN A 36 14.98 15.43 4.30
C ASN A 36 15.85 14.54 5.21
N ALA A 37 15.74 13.22 5.11
CA ALA A 37 16.61 12.32 5.85
C ALA A 37 18.05 12.38 5.29
N PRO A 38 19.08 12.30 6.14
CA PRO A 38 20.47 12.29 5.68
C PRO A 38 20.84 11.03 4.89
N GLN A 39 20.14 9.92 5.13
CA GLN A 39 20.32 8.66 4.42
C GLN A 39 18.98 8.21 3.84
N PRO A 40 18.89 7.87 2.54
CA PRO A 40 17.69 7.33 1.96
C PRO A 40 17.45 5.89 2.45
N SER A 41 16.19 5.47 2.36
CA SER A 41 15.76 4.07 2.49
C SER A 41 14.87 3.73 1.29
N VAL A 42 14.31 2.52 1.28
CA VAL A 42 13.19 2.19 0.39
C VAL A 42 12.10 3.26 0.48
N THR A 43 11.53 3.62 -0.66
CA THR A 43 10.48 4.63 -0.78
C THR A 43 9.09 4.04 -0.49
N ILE A 44 8.13 4.93 -0.23
CA ILE A 44 6.72 4.52 -0.09
C ILE A 44 6.16 3.88 -1.37
N THR A 45 6.64 4.34 -2.53
CA THR A 45 6.21 3.82 -3.82
C THR A 45 6.75 2.42 -4.05
N GLU A 46 8.05 2.20 -3.81
CA GLU A 46 8.66 0.87 -3.93
C GLU A 46 8.06 -0.13 -2.93
N THR A 47 7.80 0.31 -1.69
CA THR A 47 7.17 -0.57 -0.69
C THR A 47 5.74 -0.95 -1.06
N LEU A 48 4.94 -0.01 -1.56
CA LEU A 48 3.59 -0.31 -2.06
C LEU A 48 3.62 -1.21 -3.29
N ASP A 49 4.50 -0.95 -4.25
CA ASP A 49 4.61 -1.76 -5.46
C ASP A 49 4.97 -3.20 -5.13
N GLY A 50 5.98 -3.41 -4.26
CA GLY A 50 6.31 -4.74 -3.75
C GLY A 50 5.14 -5.38 -3.00
N ALA A 51 4.44 -4.64 -2.14
CA ALA A 51 3.29 -5.17 -1.42
C ALA A 51 2.19 -5.67 -2.39
N LEU A 52 1.85 -4.89 -3.42
CA LEU A 52 0.86 -5.29 -4.42
C LEU A 52 1.29 -6.56 -5.16
N CYS A 53 2.57 -6.68 -5.53
CA CYS A 53 3.11 -7.87 -6.20
C CYS A 53 2.87 -9.17 -5.42
N TYR A 54 2.83 -9.09 -4.09
CA TYR A 54 2.63 -10.23 -3.19
C TYR A 54 1.23 -10.32 -2.58
N GLY A 55 0.26 -9.52 -3.05
CA GLY A 55 -1.12 -9.55 -2.55
C GLY A 55 -1.32 -8.84 -1.21
N TRP A 56 -0.38 -7.98 -0.82
CA TRP A 56 -0.42 -7.17 0.39
C TRP A 56 -0.97 -5.76 0.12
N ILE A 57 -1.27 -5.03 1.19
CA ILE A 57 -1.77 -3.65 1.15
C ILE A 57 -1.15 -2.81 2.27
N ASP A 58 -0.95 -1.53 2.01
CA ASP A 58 -0.62 -0.54 3.03
C ASP A 58 -1.84 -0.16 3.88
N SER A 59 -1.60 0.32 5.09
CA SER A 59 -2.68 0.78 5.96
C SER A 59 -2.28 2.02 6.76
N HIS A 60 -1.71 1.85 7.94
CA HIS A 60 -1.45 2.94 8.86
C HIS A 60 -0.04 3.50 8.66
N ARG A 61 0.05 4.82 8.71
CA ARG A 61 1.30 5.54 8.84
C ARG A 61 1.46 6.06 10.27
N ARG A 62 2.66 5.95 10.82
CA ARG A 62 3.01 6.51 12.13
C ARG A 62 4.33 7.28 12.04
N GLY A 63 4.40 8.46 12.65
CA GLY A 63 5.67 9.16 12.81
C GLY A 63 6.63 8.37 13.71
N LEU A 64 7.90 8.28 13.32
CA LEU A 64 8.94 7.65 14.14
C LEU A 64 9.82 8.72 14.80
N ASP A 65 10.48 9.54 13.98
CA ASP A 65 11.43 10.58 14.43
C ASP A 65 11.46 11.75 13.42
N ALA A 66 12.47 12.64 13.54
CA ALA A 66 12.65 13.80 12.67
C ALA A 66 12.81 13.42 11.18
N HIS A 67 13.45 12.29 10.89
CA HIS A 67 13.85 11.85 9.56
C HIS A 67 13.08 10.64 9.05
N HIS A 68 12.32 9.94 9.89
CA HIS A 68 11.65 8.69 9.50
C HIS A 68 10.19 8.63 9.92
N TYR A 69 9.44 7.77 9.23
CA TYR A 69 8.12 7.32 9.61
C TYR A 69 8.01 5.82 9.39
N LEU A 70 7.02 5.19 10.00
CA LEU A 70 6.68 3.80 9.80
C LEU A 70 5.43 3.68 8.93
N GLN A 71 5.43 2.74 8.00
CA GLN A 71 4.26 2.35 7.22
C GLN A 71 3.93 0.88 7.49
N ARG A 72 2.68 0.59 7.85
CA ARG A 72 2.21 -0.77 8.09
C ARG A 72 1.73 -1.40 6.78
N TYR A 73 2.17 -2.62 6.54
CA TYR A 73 1.73 -3.50 5.45
C TYR A 73 1.19 -4.82 6.01
N SER A 74 0.19 -5.38 5.36
CA SER A 74 -0.38 -6.68 5.73
C SER A 74 -0.96 -7.39 4.50
N PRO A 75 -1.12 -8.73 4.52
CA PRO A 75 -1.87 -9.44 3.49
C PRO A 75 -3.28 -8.85 3.31
N ARG A 76 -3.76 -8.79 2.06
CA ARG A 76 -5.16 -8.38 1.82
C ARG A 76 -6.10 -9.41 2.42
N ARG A 77 -7.09 -8.93 3.16
CA ARG A 77 -8.19 -9.77 3.64
C ARG A 77 -9.24 -9.90 2.53
N ALA A 78 -10.10 -10.91 2.64
CA ALA A 78 -11.16 -11.19 1.66
C ALA A 78 -12.01 -9.95 1.32
N ARG A 79 -12.22 -9.03 2.27
CA ARG A 79 -13.03 -7.81 2.07
C ARG A 79 -12.21 -6.52 1.91
N SER A 80 -10.89 -6.61 1.73
CA SER A 80 -10.04 -5.43 1.52
C SER A 80 -10.42 -4.72 0.22
N LEU A 81 -10.82 -3.45 0.33
CA LEU A 81 -11.18 -2.62 -0.81
C LEU A 81 -9.97 -2.33 -1.73
N TRP A 82 -10.26 -2.04 -2.99
CA TRP A 82 -9.31 -1.53 -3.96
C TRP A 82 -9.59 -0.06 -4.25
N SER A 83 -8.53 0.73 -4.36
CA SER A 83 -8.60 2.09 -4.89
C SER A 83 -8.21 2.07 -6.35
N GLN A 84 -8.68 3.04 -7.14
CA GLN A 84 -8.27 3.16 -8.55
C GLN A 84 -6.75 3.31 -8.70
N VAL A 85 -6.08 3.96 -7.73
CA VAL A 85 -4.61 4.07 -7.70
C VAL A 85 -3.96 2.70 -7.56
N ASN A 86 -4.46 1.84 -6.67
CA ASN A 86 -3.91 0.50 -6.49
C ASN A 86 -4.22 -0.40 -7.70
N VAL A 87 -5.38 -0.24 -8.33
CA VAL A 87 -5.72 -0.91 -9.59
C VAL A 87 -4.74 -0.52 -10.70
N ALA A 88 -4.53 0.78 -10.92
CA ALA A 88 -3.61 1.28 -11.94
C ALA A 88 -2.16 0.81 -11.70
N LYS A 89 -1.72 0.83 -10.43
CA LYS A 89 -0.41 0.30 -10.05
C LYS A 89 -0.29 -1.20 -10.31
N ALA A 90 -1.29 -1.98 -9.91
CA ALA A 90 -1.30 -3.42 -10.16
C ALA A 90 -1.25 -3.73 -11.66
N GLN A 91 -2.02 -3.01 -12.49
CA GLN A 91 -1.97 -3.14 -13.95
C GLN A 91 -0.58 -2.83 -14.51
N ALA A 92 0.07 -1.75 -14.06
CA ALA A 92 1.42 -1.41 -14.48
C ALA A 92 2.45 -2.50 -14.06
N LEU A 93 2.31 -3.07 -12.87
CA LEU A 93 3.17 -4.14 -12.36
C LEU A 93 2.97 -5.46 -13.11
N ILE A 94 1.74 -5.76 -13.54
CA ILE A 94 1.44 -6.89 -14.43
C ILE A 94 2.12 -6.67 -15.79
N ALA A 95 1.94 -5.49 -16.40
CA ALA A 95 2.57 -5.15 -17.68
C ALA A 95 4.11 -5.22 -17.62
N ALA A 96 4.70 -4.89 -16.46
CA ALA A 96 6.13 -5.00 -16.21
C ALA A 96 6.61 -6.42 -15.82
N GLY A 97 5.72 -7.42 -15.76
CA GLY A 97 6.08 -8.79 -15.40
C GLY A 97 6.52 -8.99 -13.94
N ARG A 98 6.19 -8.05 -13.04
CA ARG A 98 6.64 -8.07 -11.64
C ARG A 98 5.68 -8.78 -10.68
N MET A 99 4.41 -8.90 -11.07
CA MET A 99 3.36 -9.51 -10.25
C MET A 99 3.68 -10.97 -9.91
N ARG A 100 3.48 -11.39 -8.65
CA ARG A 100 3.70 -12.77 -8.19
C ARG A 100 2.38 -13.52 -8.05
N PRO A 101 2.39 -14.87 -7.91
CA PRO A 101 1.15 -15.66 -7.79
C PRO A 101 0.20 -15.16 -6.71
N ALA A 102 0.72 -14.78 -5.53
CA ALA A 102 -0.09 -14.22 -4.45
C ALA A 102 -0.76 -12.89 -4.81
N GLY A 103 -0.08 -12.03 -5.57
CA GLY A 103 -0.65 -10.79 -6.10
C GLY A 103 -1.77 -11.05 -7.11
N TYR A 104 -1.57 -11.98 -8.05
CA TYR A 104 -2.61 -12.40 -8.98
C TYR A 104 -3.84 -12.98 -8.26
N ALA A 105 -3.64 -13.85 -7.28
CA ALA A 105 -4.74 -14.42 -6.49
C ALA A 105 -5.58 -13.33 -5.78
N ALA A 106 -4.91 -12.29 -5.25
CA ALA A 106 -5.61 -11.17 -4.62
C ALA A 106 -6.42 -10.32 -5.63
N ILE A 107 -5.93 -10.20 -6.87
CA ILE A 107 -6.62 -9.52 -7.97
C ILE A 107 -7.82 -10.36 -8.42
N GLU A 108 -7.63 -11.64 -8.68
CA GLU A 108 -8.69 -12.58 -9.09
C GLU A 108 -9.85 -12.59 -8.08
N ALA A 109 -9.53 -12.66 -6.78
CA ALA A 109 -10.53 -12.60 -5.71
C ALA A 109 -11.32 -11.28 -5.74
N ALA A 110 -10.66 -10.15 -6.05
CA ALA A 110 -11.31 -8.84 -6.14
C ALA A 110 -12.12 -8.65 -7.43
N VAL A 111 -11.72 -9.32 -8.52
CA VAL A 111 -12.50 -9.36 -9.76
C VAL A 111 -13.76 -10.19 -9.54
N ALA A 112 -13.63 -11.36 -8.92
CA ALA A 112 -14.74 -12.28 -8.68
C ALA A 112 -15.87 -11.69 -7.84
N ASP A 113 -15.55 -10.83 -6.87
CA ASP A 113 -16.55 -10.19 -5.99
C ASP A 113 -16.82 -8.71 -6.31
N GLY A 114 -16.32 -8.22 -7.45
CA GLY A 114 -16.59 -6.88 -7.96
C GLY A 114 -15.82 -5.74 -7.29
N ARG A 115 -15.00 -5.99 -6.26
CA ARG A 115 -14.17 -4.94 -5.62
C ARG A 115 -13.17 -4.29 -6.58
N TRP A 116 -12.74 -5.00 -7.60
CA TRP A 116 -11.86 -4.47 -8.64
C TRP A 116 -12.57 -3.43 -9.51
N ALA A 117 -13.79 -3.73 -9.96
CA ALA A 117 -14.61 -2.81 -10.76
C ALA A 117 -15.16 -1.64 -9.91
N GLY A 118 -15.51 -1.90 -8.64
CA GLY A 118 -15.95 -0.92 -7.66
C GLY A 118 -14.82 -0.14 -6.98
N ALA A 119 -13.64 -0.05 -7.61
CA ALA A 119 -12.50 0.63 -6.99
C ALA A 119 -12.76 2.13 -6.83
N TYR A 120 -12.58 2.63 -5.61
CA TYR A 120 -12.94 4.01 -5.27
C TYR A 120 -11.88 5.03 -5.75
N GLU A 121 -12.32 6.24 -6.05
CA GLU A 121 -11.46 7.36 -6.43
C GLU A 121 -10.66 7.90 -5.24
N PRO A 122 -9.42 8.38 -5.44
CA PRO A 122 -8.67 9.02 -4.38
C PRO A 122 -9.42 10.20 -3.76
N GLN A 123 -9.35 10.35 -2.44
CA GLN A 123 -9.96 11.48 -1.72
C GLN A 123 -9.46 12.86 -2.18
N ARG A 124 -8.31 12.95 -2.86
CA ARG A 124 -7.81 14.22 -3.44
C ARG A 124 -8.57 14.66 -4.71
N THR A 125 -9.25 13.75 -5.37
CA THR A 125 -10.10 13.98 -6.55
C THR A 125 -11.58 13.92 -6.23
N ALA A 126 -11.96 13.49 -5.01
CA ALA A 126 -13.32 13.55 -4.54
C ALA A 126 -13.72 15.02 -4.34
N GLU A 127 -14.62 15.50 -5.20
CA GLU A 127 -15.22 16.82 -5.08
C GLU A 127 -15.85 16.95 -3.68
N PRO A 128 -15.52 17.98 -2.89
CA PRO A 128 -16.14 18.15 -1.58
C PRO A 128 -17.65 18.29 -1.76
N PRO A 129 -18.49 17.70 -0.87
CA PRO A 129 -19.93 17.81 -1.00
C PRO A 129 -20.32 19.29 -1.02
N ALA A 130 -21.14 19.67 -2.00
CA ALA A 130 -21.63 21.04 -2.16
C ALA A 130 -22.16 21.54 -0.82
N SER A 131 -21.58 22.64 -0.33
CA SER A 131 -21.99 23.23 0.95
C SER A 131 -23.48 23.59 0.89
N PRO A 132 -24.31 23.15 1.86
CA PRO A 132 -25.71 23.54 1.86
C PRO A 132 -25.80 25.07 2.00
N ARG A 133 -26.44 25.71 1.02
CA ARG A 133 -26.81 27.14 1.12
C ARG A 133 -27.60 27.32 2.40
N ARG A 134 -27.05 28.06 3.36
CA ARG A 134 -27.85 28.64 4.44
C ARG A 134 -28.79 29.65 3.80
N SER A 135 -30.07 29.30 3.68
CA SER A 135 -31.13 30.28 3.54
C SER A 135 -31.14 31.10 4.83
N ALA A 136 -30.77 32.37 4.75
CA ALA A 136 -30.98 33.32 5.84
C ALA A 136 -32.47 33.74 5.86
N PRO A 137 -33.09 33.90 7.04
CA PRO A 137 -34.42 34.48 7.16
C PRO A 137 -34.44 35.97 6.80
#